data_AF-A0A357YMZ0-F1
#
_entry.id   AF-A0A357YMZ0-F1
#
_cell.length_a   1.000
_cell.length_b   1.000
_cell.length_c   1.000
_cell.angle_alpha   90.00
_cell.angle_beta   90.00
_cell.angle_gamma   90.00
#
_symmetry.space_group_name_H-M   'P 1'
#
loop_
_entity.id
_entity.type
_entity.pdbx_description
1 polymer ?
#
loop_
_entity_poly.entity_id
_entity_poly.type
_entity_poly.pdbx_seq_one_letter_code
_entity_poly.pdbx_strand_id
1 'polypeptide(L)'
;MVFSVSAFAQSNYDFRNDRIEDTEEYDGAVAFEDEILADIYGTSSDEKTCLSAKVDFTDAVKTYNYTPQELLDNLSENTLLSTKQSNANYSWKIPVNVRSDGYDYAVIYRLPDGTLSYYTASTTSNGAEQVDYLFNQAQISEIMSQGQISDFQNLYAFTISQINMDLIVIENQSDISFIPFASRPDLLEIKNGSIYTMEEITEIINKYLSEASLGDPLSGGSPFATRNNSVKYMSVVLPVAILVLLIVLLIRYRKRNKIFREGN
;
A
#
# COMPACT_ATOMS: atom_id res chain seq x y z
N MET A 1 -17.96 48.53 7.15
CA MET A 1 -16.61 48.02 7.46
C MET A 1 -16.56 46.62 6.85
N VAL A 2 -15.96 46.50 5.67
CA VAL A 2 -15.88 45.22 4.94
C VAL A 2 -14.62 44.54 5.43
N PHE A 3 -14.76 43.42 6.14
CA PHE A 3 -13.62 42.57 6.47
C PHE A 3 -13.19 41.88 5.18
N SER A 4 -12.06 42.33 4.61
CA SER A 4 -11.34 41.54 3.62
C SER A 4 -10.80 40.31 4.33
N VAL A 5 -11.42 39.17 4.12
CA VAL A 5 -10.78 37.89 4.40
C VAL A 5 -9.64 37.79 3.39
N SER A 6 -8.42 37.97 3.87
CA SER A 6 -7.23 37.67 3.09
C SER A 6 -7.31 36.19 2.72
N ALA A 7 -7.67 35.90 1.47
CA ALA A 7 -7.44 34.59 0.89
C ALA A 7 -5.94 34.39 0.92
N PHE A 8 -5.44 33.61 1.87
CA PHE A 8 -4.10 33.07 1.79
C PHE A 8 -4.04 32.33 0.46
N ALA A 9 -3.13 32.74 -0.43
CA ALA A 9 -2.84 31.98 -1.63
C ALA A 9 -2.47 30.57 -1.17
N GLN A 10 -3.35 29.61 -1.44
CA GLN A 10 -3.07 28.21 -1.17
C GLN A 10 -1.86 27.85 -2.03
N SER A 11 -0.75 27.47 -1.39
CA SER A 11 0.45 27.08 -2.11
C SER A 11 0.13 25.87 -2.98
N ASN A 12 0.56 25.92 -4.25
CA ASN A 12 0.57 24.78 -5.15
C ASN A 12 1.18 23.57 -4.44
N TYR A 13 0.48 22.44 -4.44
CA TYR A 13 0.93 21.20 -3.83
C TYR A 13 1.55 20.28 -4.87
N ASP A 14 2.65 19.62 -4.52
CA ASP A 14 3.28 18.63 -5.38
C ASP A 14 3.80 17.50 -4.50
N PHE A 15 3.19 16.31 -4.65
CA PHE A 15 3.53 15.14 -3.83
C PHE A 15 5.00 14.75 -3.93
N ARG A 16 5.71 15.12 -5.00
CA ARG A 16 7.14 14.82 -5.19
C ARG A 16 8.04 15.55 -4.20
N ASN A 17 7.51 16.61 -3.59
CA ASN A 17 8.18 17.38 -2.54
C ASN A 17 7.87 16.84 -1.13
N ASP A 18 6.94 15.90 -0.99
CA ASP A 18 6.68 15.28 0.31
C ASP A 18 7.88 14.40 0.70
N ARG A 19 8.27 14.50 1.97
CA ARG A 19 9.35 13.69 2.56
C ARG A 19 8.80 13.00 3.80
N ILE A 20 8.97 11.68 3.88
CA ILE A 20 8.53 10.93 5.06
C ILE A 20 9.39 11.33 6.27
N GLU A 21 10.65 11.72 6.05
CA GLU A 21 11.57 12.15 7.10
C GLU A 21 11.08 13.41 7.85
N ASP A 22 10.19 14.18 7.24
CA ASP A 22 9.62 15.39 7.83
C ASP A 22 8.29 15.13 8.57
N THR A 23 7.87 13.87 8.72
CA THR A 23 6.58 13.51 9.34
C THR A 23 6.71 12.68 10.61
N GLU A 24 5.64 12.65 11.41
CA GLU A 24 5.59 11.87 12.66
C GLU A 24 5.61 10.35 12.44
N GLU A 25 5.34 9.88 11.21
CA GLU A 25 5.46 8.46 10.88
C GLU A 25 6.89 7.97 10.77
N TYR A 26 7.87 8.86 10.58
CA TYR A 26 9.23 8.48 10.18
C TYR A 26 9.86 7.48 11.14
N ASP A 27 9.90 7.80 12.44
CA ASP A 27 10.53 6.95 13.45
C ASP A 27 9.86 5.57 13.53
N GLY A 28 8.53 5.53 13.35
CA GLY A 28 7.77 4.28 13.32
C GLY A 28 8.01 3.47 12.04
N ALA A 29 8.18 4.14 10.90
CA ALA A 29 8.51 3.50 9.63
C ALA A 29 9.92 2.89 9.65
N VAL A 30 10.91 3.61 10.22
CA VAL A 30 12.28 3.12 10.43
C VAL A 30 12.29 1.92 11.38
N ALA A 31 11.43 1.90 12.41
CA ALA A 31 11.32 0.75 13.32
C ALA A 31 10.87 -0.55 12.63
N PHE A 32 10.24 -0.47 11.45
CA PHE A 32 9.86 -1.65 10.66
C PHE A 32 10.94 -2.13 9.68
N GLU A 33 12.06 -1.42 9.53
CA GLU A 33 13.06 -1.69 8.48
C GLU A 33 13.54 -3.15 8.48
N ASP A 34 13.98 -3.66 9.63
CA ASP A 34 14.45 -5.04 9.77
C ASP A 34 13.37 -6.07 9.42
N GLU A 35 12.12 -5.80 9.81
CA GLU A 35 11.00 -6.72 9.55
C GLU A 35 10.59 -6.69 8.08
N ILE A 36 10.59 -5.51 7.44
CA ILE A 36 10.33 -5.33 6.00
C ILE A 36 11.34 -6.13 5.18
N LEU A 37 12.63 -5.99 5.50
CA LEU A 37 13.69 -6.73 4.82
C LEU A 37 13.54 -8.24 5.02
N ALA A 38 13.20 -8.67 6.23
CA ALA A 38 12.96 -10.08 6.54
C ALA A 38 11.72 -10.64 5.83
N ASP A 39 10.64 -9.85 5.66
CA ASP A 39 9.43 -10.29 4.97
C ASP A 39 9.64 -10.47 3.46
N ILE A 40 10.47 -9.62 2.84
CA ILE A 40 10.75 -9.67 1.39
C ILE A 40 11.74 -10.79 1.07
N TYR A 41 12.84 -10.91 1.84
CA TYR A 41 13.94 -11.85 1.52
C TYR A 41 13.95 -13.12 2.36
N GLY A 42 13.06 -13.23 3.35
CA GLY A 42 13.06 -14.30 4.35
C GLY A 42 14.35 -14.31 5.18
N THR A 43 14.60 -15.42 5.86
CA THR A 43 15.93 -15.75 6.42
C THR A 43 16.83 -16.43 5.37
N SER A 44 16.57 -16.21 4.07
CA SER A 44 17.10 -17.07 2.99
C SER A 44 18.55 -16.76 2.63
N SER A 45 19.27 -17.83 2.32
CA SER A 45 20.73 -17.99 2.32
C SER A 45 21.50 -17.37 1.15
N ASP A 46 20.89 -16.46 0.39
CA ASP A 46 21.59 -15.73 -0.68
C ASP A 46 22.07 -14.37 -0.14
N GLU A 47 23.07 -14.44 0.75
CA GLU A 47 23.62 -13.28 1.50
C GLU A 47 23.87 -12.08 0.58
N LYS A 48 24.29 -12.28 -0.66
CA LYS A 48 24.63 -11.18 -1.58
C LYS A 48 23.48 -10.27 -1.94
N THR A 49 22.26 -10.78 -2.13
CA THR A 49 21.10 -9.97 -2.54
C THR A 49 20.48 -9.26 -1.33
N CYS A 50 20.49 -9.93 -0.18
CA CYS A 50 20.09 -9.35 1.11
C CYS A 50 21.04 -8.21 1.55
N LEU A 51 22.35 -8.36 1.32
CA LEU A 51 23.37 -7.37 1.70
C LEU A 51 23.32 -6.04 0.93
N SER A 52 22.59 -5.96 -0.19
CA SER A 52 22.45 -4.72 -0.98
C SER A 52 21.07 -4.06 -0.90
N ALA A 53 20.06 -4.77 -0.36
CA ALA A 53 18.72 -4.21 -0.21
C ALA A 53 18.69 -3.24 0.99
N LYS A 54 18.00 -2.12 0.82
CA LYS A 54 17.84 -1.09 1.86
C LYS A 54 16.48 -0.45 1.72
N VAL A 55 15.79 -0.19 2.83
CA VAL A 55 14.55 0.59 2.75
C VAL A 55 14.92 2.04 2.47
N ASP A 56 14.64 2.52 1.26
CA ASP A 56 15.03 3.87 0.83
C ASP A 56 13.92 4.87 1.12
N PHE A 57 13.90 5.35 2.37
CA PHE A 57 12.96 6.36 2.83
C PHE A 57 13.02 7.67 2.04
N THR A 58 14.15 7.98 1.39
CA THR A 58 14.33 9.25 0.67
C THR A 58 13.47 9.33 -0.60
N ASP A 59 13.17 8.17 -1.18
CA ASP A 59 12.31 8.01 -2.36
C ASP A 59 10.89 7.57 -1.98
N ALA A 60 10.51 7.68 -0.70
CA ALA A 60 9.17 7.37 -0.24
C ALA A 60 8.14 8.32 -0.87
N VAL A 61 7.00 7.76 -1.28
CA VAL A 61 5.91 8.52 -1.92
C VAL A 61 4.64 8.39 -1.10
N LYS A 62 4.06 9.54 -0.75
CA LYS A 62 2.76 9.61 -0.09
C LYS A 62 1.64 9.38 -1.10
N THR A 63 0.81 8.37 -0.85
CA THR A 63 -0.37 8.07 -1.68
C THR A 63 -1.66 8.18 -0.86
N TYR A 64 -2.64 8.94 -1.36
CA TYR A 64 -3.96 9.00 -0.76
C TYR A 64 -4.79 7.79 -1.18
N ASN A 65 -5.36 7.09 -0.20
CA ASN A 65 -6.07 5.84 -0.45
C ASN A 65 -7.54 6.13 -0.72
N TYR A 66 -8.04 5.62 -1.84
CA TYR A 66 -9.45 5.71 -2.24
C TYR A 66 -10.00 4.32 -2.56
N THR A 67 -11.26 4.10 -2.26
CA THR A 67 -12.06 3.10 -2.97
C THR A 67 -12.52 3.66 -4.33
N PRO A 68 -12.86 2.80 -5.30
CA PRO A 68 -13.45 3.25 -6.57
C PRO A 68 -14.67 4.16 -6.38
N GLN A 69 -15.57 3.82 -5.46
CA GLN A 69 -16.78 4.61 -5.18
C GLN A 69 -16.44 5.97 -4.56
N GLU A 70 -15.56 6.02 -3.56
CA GLU A 70 -15.14 7.29 -2.96
C GLU A 70 -14.52 8.23 -3.98
N LEU A 71 -13.74 7.69 -4.93
CA LEU A 71 -13.17 8.51 -6.00
C LEU A 71 -14.28 9.07 -6.90
N LEU A 72 -15.22 8.24 -7.34
CA LEU A 72 -16.35 8.68 -8.16
C LEU A 72 -17.20 9.76 -7.47
N ASP A 73 -17.52 9.56 -6.19
CA ASP A 73 -18.31 10.52 -5.40
C ASP A 73 -17.58 11.87 -5.36
N ASN A 74 -16.28 11.87 -5.05
CA ASN A 74 -15.48 13.09 -4.98
C ASN A 74 -15.29 13.78 -6.34
N LEU A 75 -15.24 13.03 -7.45
CA LEU A 75 -15.19 13.61 -8.80
C LEU A 75 -16.54 14.26 -9.14
N SER A 76 -17.65 13.60 -8.82
CA SER A 76 -18.99 14.10 -9.14
C SER A 76 -19.38 15.36 -8.37
N GLU A 77 -18.93 15.47 -7.13
CA GLU A 77 -19.18 16.63 -6.26
C GLU A 77 -18.16 17.76 -6.46
N ASN A 78 -17.13 17.53 -7.28
CA ASN A 78 -15.97 18.42 -7.43
C ASN A 78 -15.28 18.71 -6.08
N THR A 79 -15.26 17.70 -5.20
CA THR A 79 -14.75 17.79 -3.81
C THR A 79 -13.41 17.11 -3.62
N LEU A 80 -12.82 16.52 -4.67
CA LEU A 80 -11.50 15.87 -4.66
C LEU A 80 -10.44 16.65 -3.82
N LEU A 81 -10.53 17.97 -3.88
CA LEU A 81 -9.62 18.95 -3.29
C LEU A 81 -9.87 19.23 -1.80
N SER A 82 -11.14 19.44 -1.42
CA SER A 82 -11.54 19.65 -0.03
C SER A 82 -11.41 18.37 0.77
N THR A 83 -11.74 17.24 0.14
CA THR A 83 -11.68 15.93 0.79
C THR A 83 -10.23 15.58 1.10
N LYS A 84 -9.25 15.85 0.21
CA LYS A 84 -7.81 15.66 0.50
C LYS A 84 -7.35 16.33 1.80
N GLN A 85 -7.72 17.59 2.02
CA GLN A 85 -7.29 18.33 3.22
C GLN A 85 -7.84 17.70 4.52
N SER A 86 -8.95 16.98 4.42
CA SER A 86 -9.56 16.22 5.52
C SER A 86 -9.25 14.72 5.51
N ASN A 87 -8.70 14.18 4.41
CA ASN A 87 -8.57 12.75 4.21
C ASN A 87 -7.31 12.26 4.93
N ALA A 88 -7.51 11.77 6.15
CA ALA A 88 -6.49 11.13 6.96
C ALA A 88 -6.08 9.74 6.44
N ASN A 89 -6.75 9.21 5.41
CA ASN A 89 -6.45 7.90 4.84
C ASN A 89 -5.39 8.02 3.73
N TYR A 90 -4.12 7.98 4.13
CA TYR A 90 -2.99 7.87 3.22
C TYR A 90 -2.05 6.74 3.66
N SER A 91 -1.18 6.37 2.75
CA SER A 91 -0.07 5.45 2.98
C SER A 91 1.21 6.02 2.40
N TRP A 92 2.34 5.55 2.89
CA TRP A 92 3.66 5.80 2.32
C TRP A 92 4.13 4.54 1.61
N LYS A 93 4.38 4.63 0.31
CA LYS A 93 5.02 3.56 -0.44
C LYS A 93 6.52 3.84 -0.48
N ILE A 94 7.33 2.85 -0.12
CA ILE A 94 8.76 3.02 0.13
C ILE A 94 9.52 1.96 -0.66
N PRO A 95 10.43 2.34 -1.57
CA PRO A 95 11.22 1.38 -2.32
C PRO A 95 12.20 0.66 -1.38
N VAL A 96 12.38 -0.65 -1.56
CA VAL A 96 13.29 -1.49 -0.76
C VAL A 96 14.43 -2.05 -1.62
N ASN A 97 14.12 -2.45 -2.84
CA ASN A 97 15.15 -2.88 -3.78
C ASN A 97 14.66 -2.72 -5.22
N VAL A 98 15.55 -2.18 -6.05
CA VAL A 98 15.36 -2.09 -7.49
C VAL A 98 16.11 -3.25 -8.11
N ARG A 99 15.38 -4.32 -8.45
CA ARG A 99 15.95 -5.47 -9.15
C ARG A 99 15.93 -5.20 -10.64
N SER A 100 16.70 -5.97 -11.42
CA SER A 100 16.67 -5.88 -12.89
C SER A 100 15.36 -6.39 -13.50
N ASP A 101 14.56 -7.12 -12.71
CA ASP A 101 13.35 -7.84 -13.12
C ASP A 101 12.14 -7.52 -12.25
N GLY A 102 12.19 -6.48 -11.41
CA GLY A 102 11.08 -6.06 -10.58
C GLY A 102 11.48 -5.04 -9.52
N TYR A 103 10.47 -4.57 -8.79
CA TYR A 103 10.63 -3.69 -7.64
C TYR A 103 10.10 -4.38 -6.39
N ASP A 104 10.86 -4.27 -5.32
CA ASP A 104 10.42 -4.63 -3.99
C ASP A 104 10.13 -3.33 -3.24
N TYR A 105 8.95 -3.22 -2.65
CA TYR A 105 8.53 -2.04 -1.92
C TYR A 105 7.72 -2.41 -0.67
N ALA A 106 7.75 -1.50 0.30
CA ALA A 106 6.91 -1.55 1.48
C ALA A 106 5.82 -0.49 1.39
N VAL A 107 4.72 -0.73 2.08
CA VAL A 107 3.65 0.26 2.26
C VAL A 107 3.39 0.43 3.74
N ILE A 108 3.67 1.63 4.26
CA ILE A 108 3.40 2.02 5.64
C ILE A 108 2.06 2.74 5.69
N TYR A 109 1.18 2.34 6.60
CA TYR A 109 -0.16 2.90 6.74
C TYR A 109 -0.60 2.92 8.19
N ARG A 110 -1.63 3.72 8.49
CA ARG A 110 -2.25 3.75 9.81
C ARG A 110 -3.45 2.83 9.88
N LEU A 111 -3.53 2.06 10.96
CA LEU A 111 -4.72 1.33 11.35
C LEU A 111 -5.77 2.29 11.93
N PRO A 112 -7.05 1.87 12.04
CA PRO A 112 -8.11 2.71 12.60
C PRO A 112 -7.87 3.20 14.04
N ASP A 113 -7.03 2.49 14.80
CA ASP A 113 -6.63 2.88 16.15
C ASP A 113 -5.45 3.88 16.18
N GLY A 114 -5.00 4.33 15.01
CA GLY A 114 -3.90 5.28 14.83
C GLY A 114 -2.51 4.66 14.83
N THR A 115 -2.38 3.36 15.12
CA THR A 115 -1.09 2.66 15.11
C THR A 115 -0.59 2.47 13.69
N LEU A 116 0.74 2.48 13.53
CA LEU A 116 1.35 2.19 12.24
C LEU A 116 1.42 0.68 12.00
N SER A 117 1.27 0.32 10.74
CA SER A 117 1.38 -1.04 10.23
C SER A 117 2.03 -0.98 8.86
N TYR A 118 2.51 -2.12 8.37
CA TYR A 118 3.08 -2.24 7.04
C TYR A 118 2.64 -3.51 6.33
N TYR A 119 2.84 -3.52 5.02
CA TYR A 119 2.94 -4.75 4.24
C TYR A 119 4.02 -4.57 3.17
N THR A 120 4.47 -5.69 2.60
CA THR A 120 5.47 -5.70 1.54
C THR A 120 4.86 -6.24 0.25
N ALA A 121 5.40 -5.80 -0.87
CA ALA A 121 5.00 -6.24 -2.19
C ALA A 121 6.22 -6.32 -3.11
N SER A 122 6.19 -7.29 -4.01
CA SER A 122 7.21 -7.51 -5.02
C SER A 122 6.56 -7.60 -6.38
N THR A 123 7.14 -6.89 -7.35
CA THR A 123 6.75 -6.99 -8.74
C THR A 123 7.70 -7.94 -9.50
N THR A 124 7.24 -8.42 -10.66
CA THR A 124 7.97 -9.41 -11.47
C THR A 124 8.39 -8.88 -12.85
N SER A 125 8.27 -7.56 -13.07
CA SER A 125 8.95 -6.87 -14.17
C SER A 125 9.15 -5.38 -13.85
N ASN A 126 9.99 -4.71 -14.64
CA ASN A 126 10.29 -3.29 -14.55
C ASN A 126 9.65 -2.49 -15.70
N GLY A 127 9.54 -1.18 -15.54
CA GLY A 127 9.16 -0.21 -16.57
C GLY A 127 7.83 0.49 -16.31
N ALA A 128 7.40 1.34 -17.26
CA ALA A 128 6.15 2.11 -17.23
C ALA A 128 4.87 1.28 -17.07
N GLU A 129 4.97 -0.03 -17.33
CA GLU A 129 3.86 -0.98 -17.18
C GLU A 129 3.72 -1.50 -15.74
N GLN A 130 4.64 -1.16 -14.81
CA GLN A 130 4.66 -1.60 -13.41
C GLN A 130 5.06 -0.47 -12.43
N VAL A 131 5.21 -0.75 -11.13
CA VAL A 131 5.29 0.22 -9.99
C VAL A 131 6.44 1.23 -10.08
N ASP A 132 7.41 1.06 -10.98
CA ASP A 132 8.52 1.98 -11.25
C ASP A 132 8.10 3.45 -11.35
N TYR A 133 6.91 3.73 -11.91
CA TYR A 133 6.39 5.09 -12.07
C TYR A 133 6.30 5.84 -10.74
N LEU A 134 6.07 5.13 -9.64
CA LEU A 134 5.83 5.75 -8.35
C LEU A 134 7.14 6.28 -7.74
N PHE A 135 8.24 5.58 -7.98
CA PHE A 135 9.56 5.92 -7.44
C PHE A 135 10.45 6.67 -8.45
N ASN A 136 10.12 6.62 -9.74
CA ASN A 136 10.84 7.34 -10.78
C ASN A 136 10.15 8.68 -11.11
N GLN A 137 10.38 9.69 -10.28
CA GLN A 137 9.82 11.03 -10.46
C GLN A 137 10.21 11.69 -11.81
N ALA A 138 11.36 11.32 -12.37
CA ALA A 138 11.81 11.80 -13.67
C ALA A 138 10.91 11.29 -14.80
N GLN A 139 10.46 10.04 -14.72
CA GLN A 139 9.51 9.47 -15.67
C GLN A 139 8.16 10.17 -15.67
N ILE A 140 7.63 10.51 -14.48
CA ILE A 140 6.39 11.30 -14.36
C ILE A 140 6.57 12.65 -15.06
N SER A 141 7.71 13.31 -14.82
CA SER A 141 8.03 14.60 -15.44
C SER A 141 8.12 14.50 -16.97
N GLU A 142 8.69 13.41 -17.48
CA GLU A 142 8.77 13.13 -18.91
C GLU A 142 7.39 12.92 -19.53
N ILE A 143 6.52 12.10 -18.92
CA ILE A 143 5.14 11.87 -19.38
C ILE A 143 4.37 13.18 -19.43
N MET A 144 4.44 13.99 -18.36
CA MET A 144 3.78 15.29 -18.30
C MET A 144 4.30 16.21 -19.42
N SER A 145 5.61 16.27 -19.63
CA SER A 145 6.21 17.06 -20.71
C SER A 145 5.78 16.60 -22.11
N GLN A 146 5.69 15.29 -22.36
CA GLN A 146 5.22 14.73 -23.62
C GLN A 146 3.74 15.06 -23.86
N GLY A 147 2.94 15.09 -22.79
CA GLY A 147 1.56 15.55 -22.78
C GLY A 147 1.37 17.06 -22.86
N GLN A 148 2.45 17.83 -22.99
CA GLN A 148 2.45 19.30 -22.99
C GLN A 148 1.91 19.92 -21.67
N ILE A 149 1.93 19.16 -20.58
CA ILE A 149 1.59 19.62 -19.24
C ILE A 149 2.86 20.22 -18.64
N SER A 150 2.95 21.55 -18.69
CA SER A 150 4.10 22.32 -18.16
C SER A 150 3.72 23.18 -16.95
N ASP A 151 2.46 23.60 -16.87
CA ASP A 151 1.91 24.33 -15.74
C ASP A 151 0.81 23.49 -15.09
N PHE A 152 0.91 23.29 -13.77
CA PHE A 152 -0.12 22.69 -12.94
C PHE A 152 -0.20 23.43 -11.60
N GLN A 153 -1.38 23.43 -10.98
CA GLN A 153 -1.54 23.98 -9.63
C GLN A 153 -1.23 22.94 -8.58
N ASN A 154 -1.76 21.73 -8.74
CA ASN A 154 -1.47 20.67 -7.81
C ASN A 154 -1.20 19.34 -8.51
N LEU A 155 -0.32 18.55 -7.90
CA LEU A 155 0.03 17.21 -8.33
C LEU A 155 -0.09 16.25 -7.15
N TYR A 156 -0.91 15.22 -7.29
CA TYR A 156 -1.16 14.22 -6.25
C TYR A 156 -0.86 12.81 -6.74
N ALA A 157 -0.56 11.91 -5.80
CA ALA A 157 -0.52 10.47 -6.05
C ALA A 157 -1.65 9.80 -5.24
N PHE A 158 -2.54 9.09 -5.92
CA PHE A 158 -3.64 8.34 -5.32
C PHE A 158 -3.43 6.84 -5.53
N THR A 159 -3.94 6.03 -4.61
CA THR A 159 -4.03 4.58 -4.75
C THR A 159 -5.48 4.14 -4.62
N ILE A 160 -5.94 3.37 -5.60
CA ILE A 160 -7.29 2.80 -5.62
C ILE A 160 -7.22 1.31 -5.26
N SER A 161 -7.39 1.02 -3.97
CA SER A 161 -6.99 -0.27 -3.38
C SER A 161 -7.75 -1.49 -3.92
N GLN A 162 -8.98 -1.33 -4.41
CA GLN A 162 -9.79 -2.46 -4.91
C GLN A 162 -9.42 -2.90 -6.33
N ILE A 163 -8.78 -2.01 -7.10
CA ILE A 163 -8.39 -2.26 -8.50
C ILE A 163 -6.88 -2.29 -8.71
N ASN A 164 -6.08 -2.16 -7.65
CA ASN A 164 -4.62 -2.11 -7.71
C ASN A 164 -4.14 -1.14 -8.80
N MET A 165 -4.71 0.07 -8.78
CA MET A 165 -4.37 1.16 -9.68
C MET A 165 -3.90 2.35 -8.87
N ASP A 166 -2.77 2.93 -9.25
CA ASP A 166 -2.37 4.24 -8.80
C ASP A 166 -2.73 5.28 -9.86
N LEU A 167 -3.02 6.50 -9.40
CA LEU A 167 -3.29 7.63 -10.27
C LEU A 167 -2.37 8.79 -9.87
N ILE A 168 -1.64 9.34 -10.84
CA ILE A 168 -1.11 10.69 -10.70
C ILE A 168 -2.20 11.65 -11.14
N VAL A 169 -2.64 12.51 -10.22
CA VAL A 169 -3.71 13.48 -10.46
C VAL A 169 -3.07 14.84 -10.68
N ILE A 170 -3.32 15.40 -11.85
CA ILE A 170 -2.84 16.70 -12.29
C ILE A 170 -4.02 17.65 -12.25
N GLU A 171 -3.91 18.69 -11.44
CA GLU A 171 -4.98 19.65 -11.24
C GLU A 171 -4.58 21.03 -11.73
N ASN A 172 -5.46 21.64 -12.49
CA ASN A 172 -5.44 23.04 -12.85
C ASN A 172 -6.69 23.78 -12.34
N GLN A 173 -6.73 25.08 -12.61
CA GLN A 173 -7.83 25.98 -12.23
C GLN A 173 -9.20 25.53 -12.75
N SER A 174 -9.23 24.82 -13.87
CA SER A 174 -10.45 24.48 -14.60
C SER A 174 -10.56 23.02 -15.02
N ASP A 175 -9.50 22.23 -14.85
CA ASP A 175 -9.47 20.84 -15.30
C ASP A 175 -8.68 19.94 -14.34
N ILE A 176 -9.00 18.65 -14.43
CA ILE A 176 -8.31 17.57 -13.75
C ILE A 176 -7.99 16.51 -14.78
N SER A 177 -6.72 16.14 -14.84
CA SER A 177 -6.20 15.07 -15.68
C SER A 177 -5.55 14.00 -14.82
N PHE A 178 -5.47 12.79 -15.35
CA PHE A 178 -5.02 11.61 -14.63
C PHE A 178 -3.98 10.88 -15.46
N ILE A 179 -2.95 10.35 -14.81
CA ILE A 179 -2.04 9.39 -15.39
C ILE A 179 -2.19 8.10 -14.60
N PRO A 180 -2.91 7.09 -15.13
CA PRO A 180 -3.16 5.86 -14.43
C PRO A 180 -2.01 4.88 -14.58
N PHE A 181 -1.86 4.06 -13.56
CA PHE A 181 -0.94 2.95 -13.55
C PHE A 181 -1.55 1.77 -12.79
N ALA A 182 -2.02 0.77 -13.54
CA ALA A 182 -2.62 -0.43 -12.96
C ALA A 182 -1.69 -1.64 -13.10
N SER A 183 -1.80 -2.57 -12.15
CA SER A 183 -1.12 -3.87 -12.24
C SER A 183 -1.67 -4.76 -13.36
N ARG A 184 -2.91 -4.51 -13.81
CA ARG A 184 -3.59 -5.22 -14.91
C ARG A 184 -4.26 -4.22 -15.85
N PRO A 185 -3.47 -3.45 -16.62
CA PRO A 185 -4.00 -2.43 -17.51
C PRO A 185 -4.87 -3.04 -18.63
N ASP A 186 -4.60 -4.29 -18.98
CA ASP A 186 -5.40 -5.08 -19.92
C ASP A 186 -6.84 -5.31 -19.46
N LEU A 187 -7.06 -5.52 -18.15
CA LEU A 187 -8.41 -5.72 -17.59
C LEU A 187 -9.19 -4.41 -17.46
N LEU A 188 -8.49 -3.29 -17.31
CA LEU A 188 -9.10 -1.97 -17.24
C LEU A 188 -9.17 -1.29 -18.61
N GLU A 189 -8.62 -1.92 -19.65
CA GLU A 189 -8.49 -1.37 -21.00
C GLU A 189 -7.81 0.01 -21.03
N ILE A 190 -6.82 0.20 -20.16
CA ILE A 190 -6.03 1.43 -20.07
C ILE A 190 -4.62 1.23 -20.62
N LYS A 191 -3.97 2.35 -20.94
CA LYS A 191 -2.54 2.40 -21.21
C LYS A 191 -1.85 3.14 -20.08
N ASN A 192 -1.09 2.40 -19.27
CA ASN A 192 -0.30 2.99 -18.19
C ASN A 192 0.58 4.13 -18.69
N GLY A 193 0.71 5.19 -17.89
CA GLY A 193 1.53 6.35 -18.24
C GLY A 193 0.97 7.24 -19.37
N SER A 194 -0.28 7.05 -19.77
CA SER A 194 -0.97 7.97 -20.70
C SER A 194 -1.83 8.97 -19.93
N ILE A 195 -2.14 10.12 -20.53
CA ILE A 195 -2.99 11.13 -19.90
C ILE A 195 -4.46 10.84 -20.25
N TYR A 196 -5.28 10.82 -19.21
CA TYR A 196 -6.72 10.62 -19.27
C TYR A 196 -7.43 11.82 -18.65
N THR A 197 -8.56 12.17 -19.22
CA THR A 197 -9.51 13.14 -18.68
C THR A 197 -10.30 12.55 -17.51
N MET A 198 -10.95 13.42 -16.75
CA MET A 198 -11.90 13.00 -15.71
C MET A 198 -13.03 12.10 -16.24
N GLU A 199 -13.54 12.40 -17.44
CA GLU A 199 -14.60 11.60 -18.07
C GLU A 199 -14.12 10.17 -18.36
N GLU A 200 -12.94 10.02 -18.96
CA GLU A 200 -12.40 8.70 -19.29
C GLU A 200 -12.09 7.88 -18.04
N ILE A 201 -11.48 8.45 -16.99
CA ILE A 201 -11.26 7.73 -15.72
C ILE A 201 -12.59 7.34 -15.06
N THR A 202 -13.59 8.21 -15.11
CA THR A 202 -14.93 7.92 -14.58
C THR A 202 -15.56 6.73 -15.32
N GLU A 203 -15.42 6.67 -16.65
CA GLU A 203 -15.90 5.54 -17.46
C GLU A 203 -15.18 4.24 -17.09
N ILE A 204 -13.85 4.28 -16.98
CA ILE A 204 -13.02 3.12 -16.59
C ILE A 204 -13.47 2.56 -15.23
N ILE A 205 -13.63 3.43 -14.22
CA ILE A 205 -14.02 3.01 -12.88
C ILE A 205 -15.47 2.46 -12.86
N ASN A 206 -16.40 3.13 -13.55
CA ASN A 206 -17.78 2.66 -13.63
C ASN A 206 -17.89 1.32 -14.35
N LYS A 207 -17.11 1.11 -15.42
CA LYS A 207 -17.02 -0.17 -16.11
C LYS A 207 -16.56 -1.26 -15.15
N TYR A 208 -15.46 -1.05 -14.43
CA TYR A 208 -14.98 -1.99 -13.42
C TYR A 208 -16.05 -2.34 -12.37
N LEU A 209 -16.72 -1.34 -11.80
CA LEU A 209 -17.76 -1.56 -10.79
C LEU A 209 -18.95 -2.33 -11.34
N SER A 210 -19.36 -2.05 -12.59
CA SER A 210 -20.45 -2.76 -13.25
C SER A 210 -20.10 -4.23 -13.51
N GLU A 211 -18.89 -4.53 -13.96
CA GLU A 211 -18.43 -5.90 -14.22
C GLU A 211 -18.19 -6.68 -12.93
N ALA A 212 -17.64 -6.04 -11.90
CA ALA A 212 -17.49 -6.62 -10.56
C ALA A 212 -18.85 -6.95 -9.91
N SER A 213 -19.92 -6.22 -10.24
CA SER A 213 -21.27 -6.50 -9.75
C SER A 213 -21.96 -7.68 -10.47
N LEU A 214 -21.46 -8.08 -11.65
CA LEU A 214 -22.08 -9.07 -12.53
C LEU A 214 -21.41 -10.47 -12.49
N GLY A 215 -20.27 -10.63 -11.81
CA GLY A 215 -19.51 -11.88 -11.76
C GLY A 215 -18.80 -12.14 -10.44
N ASP A 216 -18.61 -13.43 -10.12
CA ASP A 216 -17.85 -13.94 -8.96
C ASP A 216 -16.57 -13.12 -8.71
N PRO A 217 -16.22 -12.86 -7.44
CA PRO A 217 -15.16 -11.91 -7.08
C PRO A 217 -13.90 -12.23 -7.86
N LEU A 218 -13.50 -11.31 -8.72
CA LEU A 218 -12.17 -11.29 -9.31
C LEU A 218 -11.20 -11.54 -8.16
N SER A 219 -10.47 -12.66 -8.23
CA SER A 219 -9.49 -13.08 -7.22
C SER A 219 -8.33 -12.09 -7.16
N GLY A 220 -8.59 -10.88 -6.68
CA GLY A 220 -7.63 -9.92 -6.19
C GLY A 220 -7.40 -10.26 -4.72
N GLY A 221 -6.15 -10.53 -4.36
CA GLY A 221 -5.78 -10.69 -2.97
C GLY A 221 -6.32 -9.52 -2.15
N SER A 222 -6.89 -9.82 -0.99
CA SER A 222 -7.39 -8.81 -0.06
C SER A 222 -6.30 -7.74 0.17
N PRO A 223 -6.61 -6.44 0.06
CA PRO A 223 -5.69 -5.38 0.48
C PRO A 223 -5.49 -5.36 2.00
N PHE A 224 -6.25 -6.18 2.75
CA PHE A 224 -6.18 -6.30 4.20
C PHE A 224 -6.17 -7.78 4.61
N ALA A 225 -5.12 -8.50 4.23
CA ALA A 225 -4.75 -9.69 4.99
C ALA A 225 -3.80 -9.25 6.10
N THR A 226 -4.35 -8.86 7.26
CA THR A 226 -3.56 -8.75 8.49
C THR A 226 -2.98 -10.13 8.73
N ARG A 227 -1.70 -10.33 8.41
CA ARG A 227 -0.99 -11.58 8.66
C ARG A 227 -0.70 -11.65 10.15
N ASN A 228 -1.73 -11.92 10.95
CA ASN A 228 -1.60 -12.14 12.38
C ASN A 228 -0.93 -13.51 12.61
N ASN A 229 0.40 -13.54 12.52
CA ASN A 229 1.23 -14.75 12.71
C ASN A 229 1.10 -15.36 14.11
N SER A 230 0.42 -14.69 15.06
CA SER A 230 0.19 -15.22 16.41
C SER A 230 -0.76 -16.43 16.45
N VAL A 231 -1.68 -16.58 15.48
CA VAL A 231 -2.71 -17.64 15.52
C VAL A 231 -2.18 -19.00 15.05
N LYS A 232 -1.16 -19.02 14.16
CA LYS A 232 -0.56 -20.29 13.68
C LYS A 232 0.31 -20.98 14.71
N TYR A 233 1.00 -20.23 15.59
CA TYR A 233 1.75 -20.83 16.68
C TYR A 233 0.84 -21.27 17.83
N MET A 234 -0.26 -20.54 18.10
CA MET A 234 -1.19 -20.90 19.16
C MET A 234 -1.99 -22.17 18.85
N SER A 235 -2.33 -22.43 17.58
CA SER A 235 -3.05 -23.64 17.16
C SER A 235 -2.22 -24.92 17.22
N VAL A 236 -0.88 -24.83 17.20
CA VAL A 236 0.03 -25.98 17.33
C VAL A 236 0.58 -26.14 18.75
N VAL A 237 0.90 -25.04 19.44
CA VAL A 237 1.51 -25.11 20.78
C VAL A 237 0.49 -25.58 21.84
N LEU A 238 -0.77 -25.15 21.75
CA LEU A 238 -1.81 -25.52 22.72
C LEU A 238 -2.10 -27.05 22.76
N PRO A 239 -2.35 -27.74 21.64
CA PRO A 239 -2.57 -29.19 21.67
C PRO A 239 -1.32 -29.96 22.08
N VAL A 240 -0.11 -29.51 21.70
CA VAL A 240 1.15 -30.18 22.11
C VAL A 240 1.38 -30.04 23.61
N ALA A 241 1.14 -28.87 24.21
CA ALA A 241 1.26 -28.66 25.66
C ALA A 241 0.26 -29.53 26.45
N ILE A 242 -0.99 -29.66 25.97
CA ILE A 242 -2.00 -30.54 26.55
C ILE A 242 -1.56 -32.01 26.46
N LEU A 243 -1.00 -32.42 25.32
CA LEU A 243 -0.54 -33.80 25.11
C LEU A 243 0.62 -34.16 26.06
N VAL A 244 1.59 -33.26 26.21
CA VAL A 244 2.72 -33.45 27.15
C VAL A 244 2.20 -33.54 28.60
N LEU A 245 1.23 -32.70 28.97
CA LEU A 245 0.66 -32.70 30.31
C LEU A 245 -0.12 -34.00 30.61
N LEU A 246 -0.87 -34.52 29.62
CA LEU A 246 -1.53 -35.82 29.71
C LEU A 246 -0.54 -36.98 29.83
N ILE A 247 0.56 -36.96 29.07
CA ILE A 247 1.62 -37.98 29.16
C ILE A 247 2.26 -37.97 30.55
N VAL A 248 2.58 -36.79 31.09
CA VAL A 248 3.16 -36.66 32.45
C VAL A 248 2.20 -37.17 33.52
N LEU A 249 0.90 -36.86 33.41
CA LEU A 249 -0.11 -37.37 34.33
C LEU A 249 -0.25 -38.90 34.24
N LEU A 250 -0.23 -39.48 33.03
CA LEU A 250 -0.27 -40.93 32.83
C LEU A 250 0.96 -41.64 33.42
N ILE A 251 2.15 -41.06 33.24
CA ILE A 251 3.40 -41.59 33.84
C ILE A 251 3.32 -41.53 35.36
N ARG A 252 2.88 -40.40 35.94
CA ARG A 252 2.69 -40.27 37.39
C ARG A 252 1.66 -41.25 37.93
N TYR A 253 0.53 -41.42 37.23
CA TYR A 253 -0.50 -42.37 37.61
C TYR A 253 0.01 -43.82 37.58
N ARG A 254 0.73 -44.21 36.53
CA ARG A 254 1.35 -45.54 36.44
C ARG A 254 2.40 -45.78 37.52
N LYS A 255 3.26 -44.79 37.82
CA LYS A 255 4.22 -44.91 38.93
C LYS A 255 3.53 -45.08 40.28
N ARG A 256 2.47 -44.31 40.54
CA ARG A 256 1.71 -44.39 41.79
C ARG A 256 0.99 -45.74 41.95
N ASN A 257 0.41 -46.29 40.89
CA ASN A 257 -0.21 -47.61 40.92
C ASN A 257 0.80 -48.77 41.00
N LYS A 258 2.02 -48.59 40.48
CA LYS A 258 3.09 -49.59 40.64
C LYS A 258 3.57 -49.66 42.09
N ILE A 259 3.76 -48.51 42.74
CA ILE A 259 4.10 -48.42 44.17
C ILE A 259 2.98 -49.01 45.05
N PHE A 260 1.71 -48.80 44.69
CA PHE A 260 0.58 -49.38 45.43
C PHE A 260 0.44 -50.90 45.26
N ARG A 261 0.94 -51.48 44.16
CA ARG A 261 0.94 -52.93 43.90
C ARG A 261 2.14 -53.66 44.51
N GLU A 262 3.24 -52.97 44.77
CA GLU A 262 4.43 -53.54 45.42
C GLU A 262 4.42 -53.35 46.96
N GLY A 263 3.42 -52.63 47.49
CA GLY A 263 3.21 -52.39 48.93
C GLY A 263 2.08 -53.19 49.57
N ASN A 264 1.51 -54.18 48.88
CA ASN A 264 0.52 -55.15 49.38
C ASN A 264 1.04 -56.57 49.18
#